data_AF-A0A0L0FZ33-F1
#
_entry.id   AF-A0A0L0FZ33-F1
#
_cell.length_a   1.000
_cell.length_b   1.000
_cell.length_c   1.000
_cell.angle_alpha   90.00
_cell.angle_beta   90.00
_cell.angle_gamma   90.00
#
_symmetry.space_group_name_H-M   'P 1'
#
loop_
_entity.id
_entity.type
_entity.pdbx_description
1 polymer ?
#
loop_
_entity_poly.entity_id
_entity_poly.type
_entity_poly.pdbx_seq_one_letter_code
_entity_poly.pdbx_strand_id
1 'polypeptide(L)'
;MDLSLYDGVVCVSGDGLVHEVVNGLLKRKDWAEARKMPIGIVPGGTGNAMHRSLEIMNTNVAALTLIKSNKIPMDIFSVTTADGVNYGHLEVFLGLLSDIDLESECVRWMGEIRLTLWCIVRLLSLRRENCTMSWLPIEKTSNDVAGNTTDEAQGYGPKRHFAGKELTADWTTEVMDFTTILLMNVPWISMDGWASPFASNDDGGLDLIYSNKGRPELQAMLLAEREPYAANHPDDYKFHKVKALKFEYTTLPEAGGKINVDGEDMGHHKSIEVESHRKLMSFLAPKSLVLPKYAWPPHNEMYPLAVRRPSDVSTVDP
;
A
#
# COMPACT_ATOMS: atom_id res chain seq x y z
N MET A 1 -28.24 0.93 -2.07
CA MET A 1 -28.21 2.10 -1.18
C MET A 1 -28.09 3.35 -2.03
N ASP A 2 -28.99 4.30 -1.81
CA ASP A 2 -28.93 5.63 -2.40
C ASP A 2 -27.92 6.48 -1.62
N LEU A 3 -26.84 6.88 -2.28
CA LEU A 3 -25.75 7.64 -1.66
C LEU A 3 -26.08 9.14 -1.57
N SER A 4 -27.10 9.61 -2.29
CA SER A 4 -27.50 11.03 -2.27
C SER A 4 -28.05 11.50 -0.92
N LEU A 5 -28.40 10.57 -0.05
CA LEU A 5 -28.89 10.81 1.31
C LEU A 5 -27.76 11.04 2.34
N TYR A 6 -26.48 10.91 1.94
CA TYR A 6 -25.34 10.93 2.84
C TYR A 6 -24.24 11.85 2.31
N ASP A 7 -23.59 12.60 3.21
CA ASP A 7 -22.46 13.48 2.86
C ASP A 7 -21.08 12.82 3.00
N GLY A 8 -21.02 11.64 3.64
CA GLY A 8 -19.82 10.88 3.92
C GLY A 8 -20.12 9.50 4.48
N VAL A 9 -19.12 8.62 4.49
CA VAL A 9 -19.14 7.33 5.18
C VAL A 9 -18.07 7.32 6.26
N VAL A 10 -18.37 6.80 7.45
CA VAL A 10 -17.42 6.71 8.56
C VAL A 10 -17.19 5.24 8.93
N CYS A 11 -15.95 4.78 8.80
CA CYS A 11 -15.52 3.45 9.19
C CYS A 11 -15.05 3.48 10.65
N VAL A 12 -15.65 2.65 11.50
CA VAL A 12 -15.23 2.47 12.91
C VAL A 12 -14.67 1.07 13.07
N SER A 13 -13.41 0.88 12.69
CA SER A 13 -12.72 -0.43 12.65
C SER A 13 -11.21 -0.24 12.39
N GLY A 14 -10.52 -1.25 11.86
CA GLY A 14 -9.19 -1.14 11.27
C GLY A 14 -9.24 -0.96 9.74
N ASP A 15 -8.09 -1.20 9.11
CA ASP A 15 -7.87 -0.92 7.68
C ASP A 15 -8.73 -1.80 6.73
N GLY A 16 -9.06 -3.04 7.13
CA GLY A 16 -9.91 -3.95 6.34
C GLY A 16 -11.33 -3.45 6.08
N LEU A 17 -11.98 -2.77 7.04
CA LEU A 17 -13.30 -2.17 6.78
C LEU A 17 -13.21 -1.02 5.77
N VAL A 18 -12.10 -0.28 5.78
CA VAL A 18 -11.84 0.76 4.77
C VAL A 18 -11.68 0.10 3.40
N HIS A 19 -10.98 -1.03 3.33
CA HIS A 19 -10.84 -1.82 2.10
C HIS A 19 -12.21 -2.26 1.54
N GLU A 20 -13.09 -2.80 2.39
CA GLU A 20 -14.45 -3.18 2.00
C GLU A 20 -15.26 -2.00 1.46
N VAL A 21 -15.20 -0.84 2.14
CA VAL A 21 -15.93 0.37 1.73
C VAL A 21 -15.39 0.92 0.40
N VAL A 22 -14.07 0.97 0.22
CA VAL A 22 -13.44 1.39 -1.04
C VAL A 22 -13.89 0.49 -2.19
N ASN A 23 -13.78 -0.83 -2.02
CA ASN A 23 -14.25 -1.79 -3.03
C ASN A 23 -15.76 -1.68 -3.28
N GLY A 24 -16.54 -1.54 -2.22
CA GLY A 24 -17.99 -1.40 -2.28
C GLY A 24 -18.44 -0.16 -3.04
N LEU A 25 -17.71 0.96 -2.93
CA LEU A 25 -18.00 2.19 -3.69
C LEU A 25 -17.55 2.07 -5.15
N LEU A 26 -16.36 1.52 -5.40
CA LEU A 26 -15.77 1.45 -6.74
C LEU A 26 -16.35 0.34 -7.63
N LYS A 27 -16.93 -0.72 -7.05
CA LYS A 27 -17.59 -1.81 -7.80
C LYS A 27 -19.05 -1.51 -8.16
N ARG A 28 -19.57 -0.33 -7.82
CA ARG A 28 -20.94 0.08 -8.21
C ARG A 28 -21.01 0.48 -9.68
N LYS A 29 -22.21 0.37 -10.26
CA LYS A 29 -22.48 0.89 -11.61
C LYS A 29 -22.31 2.42 -11.69
N ASP A 30 -22.67 3.13 -10.63
CA ASP A 30 -22.55 4.58 -10.47
C ASP A 30 -21.26 4.99 -9.71
N TRP A 31 -20.20 4.17 -9.77
CA TRP A 31 -18.95 4.40 -9.02
C TRP A 31 -18.34 5.79 -9.24
N ALA A 32 -18.50 6.37 -10.44
CA ALA A 32 -17.95 7.69 -10.78
C ALA A 32 -18.52 8.82 -9.90
N GLU A 33 -19.77 8.67 -9.47
CA GLU A 33 -20.40 9.54 -8.47
C GLU A 33 -20.11 9.02 -7.05
N ALA A 34 -20.21 7.69 -6.82
CA ALA A 34 -19.98 7.09 -5.51
C ALA A 34 -18.59 7.39 -4.93
N ARG A 35 -17.54 7.46 -5.76
CA ARG A 35 -16.16 7.75 -5.33
C ARG A 35 -15.98 9.15 -4.71
N LYS A 36 -16.94 10.06 -4.96
CA LYS A 36 -16.93 11.42 -4.39
C LYS A 36 -17.33 11.43 -2.91
N MET A 37 -17.88 10.31 -2.40
CA MET A 37 -18.20 10.13 -1.00
C MET A 37 -16.91 10.15 -0.17
N PRO A 38 -16.71 11.12 0.73
CA PRO A 38 -15.53 11.15 1.58
C PRO A 38 -15.61 10.02 2.63
N ILE A 39 -14.46 9.39 2.89
CA ILE A 39 -14.32 8.34 3.89
C ILE A 39 -13.69 8.94 5.15
N GLY A 40 -14.41 8.88 6.27
CA GLY A 40 -13.87 9.13 7.60
C GLY A 40 -13.48 7.83 8.27
N ILE A 41 -12.45 7.87 9.12
CA ILE A 41 -11.98 6.70 9.86
C ILE A 41 -11.93 7.00 11.36
N VAL A 42 -12.32 6.01 12.17
CA VAL A 42 -12.23 6.01 13.62
C VAL A 42 -11.54 4.72 14.03
N PRO A 43 -10.38 4.79 14.70
CA PRO A 43 -9.60 3.60 15.01
C PRO A 43 -10.37 2.69 15.98
N GLY A 44 -10.60 1.46 15.53
CA GLY A 44 -11.23 0.39 16.29
C GLY A 44 -10.62 -1.00 16.03
N GLY A 45 -9.60 -1.07 15.16
CA GLY A 45 -8.90 -2.31 14.80
C GLY A 45 -7.57 -2.51 15.52
N THR A 46 -6.93 -3.65 15.24
CA THR A 46 -5.62 -4.04 15.77
C THR A 46 -4.45 -3.57 14.89
N GLY A 47 -4.64 -3.52 13.57
CA GLY A 47 -3.76 -2.86 12.60
C GLY A 47 -4.43 -1.58 12.12
N ASN A 48 -3.73 -0.46 12.27
CA ASN A 48 -4.26 0.89 12.05
C ASN A 48 -3.24 1.73 11.24
N ALA A 49 -2.62 1.11 10.23
CA ALA A 49 -1.58 1.73 9.41
C ALA A 49 -2.10 2.94 8.63
N MET A 50 -3.34 2.85 8.12
CA MET A 50 -3.99 3.98 7.44
C MET A 50 -4.33 5.10 8.43
N HIS A 51 -4.77 4.74 9.63
CA HIS A 51 -5.04 5.71 10.70
C HIS A 51 -3.77 6.46 11.09
N ARG A 52 -2.64 5.75 11.23
CA ARG A 52 -1.33 6.34 11.47
C ARG A 52 -0.93 7.30 10.34
N SER A 53 -1.09 6.86 9.10
CA SER A 53 -0.75 7.66 7.90
C SER A 53 -1.59 8.94 7.76
N LEU A 54 -2.80 8.96 8.32
CA LEU A 54 -3.67 10.15 8.37
C LEU A 54 -3.55 10.96 9.67
N GLU A 55 -2.62 10.59 10.57
CA GLU A 55 -2.46 11.16 11.91
C GLU A 55 -3.69 11.04 12.82
N ILE A 56 -4.55 10.05 12.56
CA ILE A 56 -5.78 9.77 13.33
C ILE A 56 -5.48 8.67 14.37
N MET A 57 -4.67 9.01 15.37
CA MET A 57 -4.08 8.02 16.29
C MET A 57 -5.02 7.51 17.38
N ASN A 58 -6.13 8.20 17.63
CA ASN A 58 -7.08 7.83 18.67
C ASN A 58 -8.48 8.39 18.35
N THR A 59 -9.47 7.90 19.09
CA THR A 59 -10.89 8.27 18.92
C THR A 59 -11.16 9.76 19.13
N ASN A 60 -10.42 10.45 20.01
CA ASN A 60 -10.59 11.88 20.24
C ASN A 60 -10.16 12.70 19.01
N VAL A 61 -9.00 12.36 18.42
CA VAL A 61 -8.52 12.99 17.18
C VAL A 61 -9.45 12.64 16.02
N ALA A 62 -9.94 11.41 15.94
CA ALA A 62 -10.91 11.00 14.93
C ALA A 62 -12.21 11.82 15.04
N ALA A 63 -12.81 11.92 16.23
CA ALA A 63 -14.02 12.70 16.45
C ALA A 63 -13.83 14.18 16.06
N LEU A 64 -12.71 14.79 16.46
CA LEU A 64 -12.41 16.17 16.08
C LEU A 64 -12.22 16.34 14.57
N THR A 65 -11.58 15.36 13.92
CA THR A 65 -11.36 15.32 12.47
C THR A 65 -12.68 15.24 11.72
N LEU A 66 -13.59 14.37 12.17
CA LEU A 66 -14.93 14.23 11.58
C LEU A 66 -15.75 15.53 11.74
N ILE A 67 -15.71 16.17 12.91
CA ILE A 67 -16.44 17.42 13.15
C ILE A 67 -15.87 18.59 12.32
N LYS A 68 -14.54 18.73 12.26
CA LYS A 68 -13.88 19.83 11.53
C LYS A 68 -13.75 19.58 10.03
N SER A 69 -13.94 18.33 9.60
CA SER A 69 -14.02 17.82 8.24
C SER A 69 -13.10 18.54 7.25
N ASN A 70 -11.87 18.07 7.08
CA ASN A 70 -11.02 18.43 5.95
C ASN A 70 -10.93 17.25 4.99
N LYS A 71 -11.33 17.46 3.74
CA LYS A 71 -11.24 16.43 2.70
C LYS A 71 -9.87 16.51 2.06
N ILE A 72 -9.08 15.46 2.19
CA ILE A 72 -7.83 15.31 1.45
C ILE A 72 -8.04 14.33 0.30
N PRO A 73 -7.46 14.58 -0.89
CA PRO A 73 -7.46 13.59 -1.95
C PRO A 73 -6.58 12.39 -1.56
N MET A 74 -6.98 11.21 -2.03
CA MET A 74 -6.26 9.96 -1.79
C MET A 74 -6.16 9.17 -3.11
N ASP A 75 -4.96 8.71 -3.39
CA ASP A 75 -4.67 7.74 -4.44
C ASP A 75 -5.20 6.38 -4.03
N ILE A 76 -5.76 5.66 -4.99
CA ILE A 76 -6.25 4.30 -4.81
C ILE A 76 -5.61 3.48 -5.91
N PHE A 77 -5.15 2.27 -5.61
CA PHE A 77 -4.62 1.39 -6.65
C PHE A 77 -5.62 0.28 -6.97
N SER A 78 -5.58 -0.21 -8.21
CA SER A 78 -6.32 -1.39 -8.64
C SER A 78 -5.38 -2.58 -8.75
N VAL A 79 -5.79 -3.73 -8.24
CA VAL A 79 -5.13 -5.02 -8.39
C VAL A 79 -6.01 -5.89 -9.28
N THR A 80 -5.52 -6.23 -10.46
CA THR A 80 -6.19 -7.13 -11.41
C THR A 80 -5.57 -8.52 -11.29
N THR A 81 -6.44 -9.50 -11.07
CA THR A 81 -6.08 -10.93 -11.01
C THR A 81 -6.95 -11.71 -11.99
N ALA A 82 -6.78 -13.03 -12.06
CA ALA A 82 -7.64 -13.89 -12.87
C ALA A 82 -9.12 -13.86 -12.45
N ASP A 83 -9.39 -13.61 -11.17
CA ASP A 83 -10.75 -13.65 -10.60
C ASP A 83 -11.47 -12.31 -10.71
N GLY A 84 -10.76 -11.24 -11.06
CA GLY A 84 -11.34 -9.92 -11.26
C GLY A 84 -10.45 -8.80 -10.75
N VAL A 85 -11.09 -7.72 -10.30
CA VAL A 85 -10.40 -6.52 -9.81
C VAL A 85 -10.78 -6.24 -8.39
N ASN A 86 -9.76 -5.89 -7.61
CA ASN A 86 -9.91 -5.32 -6.28
C ASN A 86 -9.17 -4.00 -6.23
N TYR A 87 -9.58 -3.16 -5.30
CA TYR A 87 -8.97 -1.85 -5.07
C TYR A 87 -8.33 -1.84 -3.71
N GLY A 88 -7.20 -1.16 -3.58
CA GLY A 88 -6.55 -0.97 -2.30
C GLY A 88 -6.16 0.48 -2.04
N HIS A 89 -6.01 0.81 -0.76
CA HIS A 89 -5.72 2.17 -0.27
C HIS A 89 -4.44 2.26 0.56
N LEU A 90 -3.92 1.12 1.02
CA LEU A 90 -2.81 1.03 1.95
C LEU A 90 -1.60 0.37 1.28
N GLU A 91 -1.69 -0.92 0.93
CA GLU A 91 -0.52 -1.70 0.52
C GLU A 91 -0.84 -3.01 -0.22
N VAL A 92 0.18 -3.55 -0.89
CA VAL A 92 0.20 -4.92 -1.42
C VAL A 92 1.44 -5.64 -0.92
N PHE A 93 1.27 -6.84 -0.35
CA PHE A 93 2.38 -7.73 0.01
C PHE A 93 2.40 -9.00 -0.81
N LEU A 94 3.62 -9.40 -1.17
CA LEU A 94 3.93 -10.68 -1.80
C LEU A 94 5.08 -11.35 -1.04
N GLY A 95 5.01 -12.67 -0.91
CA GLY A 95 6.02 -13.47 -0.20
C GLY A 95 5.89 -13.39 1.32
N LEU A 96 7.03 -13.24 2.00
CA LEU A 96 7.13 -13.39 3.46
C LEU A 96 6.14 -12.52 4.25
N LEU A 97 5.98 -11.25 3.88
CA LEU A 97 5.10 -10.34 4.63
C LEU A 97 3.62 -10.68 4.47
N SER A 98 3.22 -11.08 3.27
CA SER A 98 1.87 -11.59 3.01
C SER A 98 1.58 -12.81 3.87
N ASP A 99 2.51 -13.76 3.89
CA ASP A 99 2.39 -14.96 4.70
C ASP A 99 2.30 -14.65 6.20
N ILE A 100 3.15 -13.75 6.73
CA ILE A 100 3.15 -13.37 8.15
C ILE A 100 1.80 -12.77 8.54
N ASP A 101 1.29 -11.81 7.76
CA ASP A 101 0.08 -11.11 8.13
C ASP A 101 -1.16 -12.02 8.03
N LEU A 102 -1.28 -12.79 6.94
CA LEU A 102 -2.41 -13.70 6.74
C LEU A 102 -2.39 -14.92 7.68
N GLU A 103 -1.24 -15.56 7.88
CA GLU A 103 -1.17 -16.77 8.73
C GLU A 103 -1.32 -16.43 10.22
N SER A 104 -0.94 -15.21 10.65
CA SER A 104 -1.03 -14.80 12.05
C SER A 104 -2.44 -14.39 12.49
N GLU A 105 -3.39 -14.28 11.57
CA GLU A 105 -4.80 -13.98 11.89
C GLU A 105 -5.43 -15.01 12.85
N CYS A 106 -4.94 -16.25 12.86
CA CYS A 106 -5.40 -17.28 13.80
C CYS A 106 -5.15 -16.92 15.29
N VAL A 107 -4.25 -15.98 15.57
CA VAL A 107 -3.94 -15.47 16.91
C VAL A 107 -4.20 -13.96 17.02
N ARG A 108 -5.16 -13.43 16.26
CA ARG A 108 -5.51 -11.99 16.25
C ARG A 108 -5.74 -11.38 17.64
N TRP A 109 -6.18 -12.19 18.61
CA TRP A 109 -6.35 -11.77 20.02
C TRP A 109 -5.07 -11.23 20.68
N MET A 110 -3.89 -11.54 20.13
CA MET A 110 -2.60 -11.03 20.60
C MET A 110 -2.33 -9.58 20.16
N GLY A 111 -3.11 -9.01 19.24
CA GLY A 111 -2.82 -7.68 18.67
C GLY A 111 -1.54 -7.69 17.81
N GLU A 112 -0.83 -6.57 17.72
CA GLU A 112 0.31 -6.40 16.79
C GLU A 112 1.49 -7.35 17.05
N ILE A 113 1.69 -7.84 18.28
CA ILE A 113 2.78 -8.79 18.60
C ILE A 113 2.66 -10.10 17.83
N ARG A 114 1.46 -10.44 17.31
CA ARG A 114 1.25 -11.59 16.42
C ARG A 114 2.19 -11.56 15.21
N LEU A 115 2.41 -10.37 14.65
CA LEU A 115 3.25 -10.16 13.47
C LEU A 115 4.71 -10.46 13.80
N THR A 116 5.18 -10.01 14.97
CA THR A 116 6.53 -10.32 15.46
C THR A 116 6.72 -11.82 15.69
N LEU A 117 5.76 -12.48 16.34
CA LEU A 117 5.85 -13.92 16.61
C LEU A 117 5.83 -14.74 15.31
N TRP A 118 4.96 -14.40 14.37
CA TRP A 118 4.91 -15.11 13.09
C TRP A 118 6.11 -14.81 12.21
N CYS A 119 6.65 -13.60 12.27
CA CYS A 119 7.94 -13.30 11.67
C CYS A 119 9.01 -14.28 12.16
N ILE A 120 9.18 -14.45 13.48
CA ILE A 120 10.16 -15.42 14.03
C ILE A 120 9.91 -16.84 13.50
N VAL A 121 8.65 -17.30 13.49
CA VAL A 121 8.29 -18.64 12.98
C VAL A 121 8.66 -18.80 11.50
N ARG A 122 8.36 -17.79 10.66
CA ARG A 122 8.65 -17.83 9.21
C ARG A 122 10.13 -17.65 8.90
N LEU A 123 10.88 -16.93 9.73
CA LEU A 123 12.33 -16.80 9.56
C LEU A 123 13.06 -18.13 9.76
N LEU A 124 12.54 -19.02 10.62
CA LEU A 124 13.06 -20.38 10.77
C LEU A 124 12.79 -21.28 9.55
N SER A 125 11.87 -20.87 8.67
CA SER A 125 11.43 -21.62 7.50
C SER A 125 11.33 -20.71 6.26
N LEU A 126 12.34 -19.86 6.08
CA LEU A 126 12.32 -18.82 5.04
C LEU A 126 12.25 -19.43 3.64
N ARG A 127 11.24 -19.03 2.88
CA ARG A 127 11.08 -19.42 1.48
C ARG A 127 11.58 -18.33 0.56
N ARG A 128 12.12 -18.77 -0.58
CA ARG A 128 12.45 -17.90 -1.72
C ARG A 128 11.61 -18.36 -2.88
N GLU A 129 10.93 -17.41 -3.49
CA GLU A 129 10.05 -17.63 -4.63
C GLU A 129 10.68 -16.96 -5.84
N ASN A 130 10.46 -17.52 -7.03
CA ASN A 130 10.98 -16.97 -8.26
C ASN A 130 9.86 -16.24 -9.01
N CYS A 131 10.13 -15.01 -9.43
CA CYS A 131 9.17 -14.18 -10.13
C CYS A 131 9.79 -13.45 -11.33
N THR A 132 8.92 -13.08 -12.26
CA THR A 132 9.16 -12.01 -13.22
C THR A 132 8.37 -10.79 -12.75
N MET A 133 9.08 -9.71 -12.46
CA MET A 133 8.49 -8.45 -12.03
C MET A 133 8.80 -7.36 -13.06
N SER A 134 7.76 -6.73 -13.58
CA SER A 134 7.86 -5.59 -14.48
C SER A 134 7.21 -4.38 -13.83
N TRP A 135 7.84 -3.21 -13.86
CA TRP A 135 7.24 -1.99 -13.33
C TRP A 135 7.44 -0.81 -14.26
N LEU A 136 6.49 0.12 -14.22
CA LEU A 136 6.55 1.39 -14.92
C LEU A 136 6.89 2.49 -13.90
N PRO A 137 8.10 3.08 -13.95
CA PRO A 137 8.45 4.23 -13.13
C PRO A 137 7.48 5.39 -13.37
N ILE A 138 7.12 6.11 -12.31
CA ILE A 138 6.15 7.22 -12.40
C ILE A 138 6.64 8.32 -13.37
N GLU A 139 7.94 8.60 -13.38
CA GLU A 139 8.59 9.63 -14.22
C GLU A 139 8.45 9.37 -15.71
N LYS A 140 8.31 8.10 -16.11
CA LYS A 140 8.14 7.69 -17.52
C LYS A 140 6.68 7.65 -17.94
N THR A 141 5.74 7.96 -17.05
CA THR A 141 4.33 8.04 -17.38
C THR A 141 4.07 9.38 -18.05
N SER A 142 3.85 9.40 -19.38
CA SER A 142 3.40 10.61 -20.06
C SER A 142 2.08 11.11 -19.44
N ASN A 143 1.88 12.44 -19.42
CA ASN A 143 0.74 13.11 -18.77
C ASN A 143 -0.65 12.72 -19.31
N ASP A 144 -0.75 11.82 -20.29
CA ASP A 144 -1.96 11.48 -21.04
C ASP A 144 -2.86 10.42 -20.39
N VAL A 145 -2.50 9.91 -19.21
CA VAL A 145 -3.30 8.90 -18.48
C VAL A 145 -4.36 9.54 -17.56
N ALA A 146 -4.52 10.86 -17.60
CA ALA A 146 -5.55 11.59 -16.85
C ALA A 146 -6.94 11.49 -17.52
N GLY A 147 -7.48 10.27 -17.62
CA GLY A 147 -8.80 10.02 -18.18
C GLY A 147 -9.70 9.24 -17.23
N ASN A 148 -10.60 9.94 -16.53
CA ASN A 148 -11.76 9.33 -15.86
C ASN A 148 -12.73 8.78 -16.92
N THR A 149 -12.41 7.63 -17.49
CA THR A 149 -13.33 6.86 -18.33
C THR A 149 -13.41 5.45 -17.75
N THR A 150 -14.55 4.81 -17.89
CA THR A 150 -14.77 3.44 -17.45
C THR A 150 -14.05 2.47 -18.37
N ASP A 151 -13.56 1.37 -17.82
CA ASP A 151 -13.21 0.21 -18.61
C ASP A 151 -14.51 -0.44 -19.11
N GLU A 152 -14.80 -0.35 -20.42
CA GLU A 152 -16.03 -0.88 -21.03
C GLU A 152 -16.19 -2.38 -20.76
N ALA A 153 -15.11 -3.10 -20.48
CA ALA A 153 -15.10 -4.54 -20.26
C ALA A 153 -15.71 -5.00 -18.91
N GLN A 154 -15.66 -4.18 -17.85
CA GLN A 154 -16.17 -4.57 -16.52
C GLN A 154 -17.32 -3.68 -16.00
N GLY A 155 -17.47 -2.46 -16.51
CA GLY A 155 -18.62 -1.60 -16.19
C GLY A 155 -18.59 -0.95 -14.79
N TYR A 156 -17.48 -1.05 -14.06
CA TYR A 156 -17.26 -0.37 -12.77
C TYR A 156 -15.78 0.05 -12.62
N GLY A 157 -15.55 1.01 -11.71
CA GLY A 157 -14.23 1.54 -11.38
C GLY A 157 -13.50 2.30 -12.49
N PRO A 158 -12.33 2.89 -12.17
CA PRO A 158 -11.53 3.63 -13.15
C PRO A 158 -10.95 2.69 -14.21
N LYS A 159 -10.74 3.22 -15.42
CA LYS A 159 -10.04 2.50 -16.49
C LYS A 159 -8.63 2.14 -16.06
N ARG A 160 -8.28 0.88 -16.31
CA ARG A 160 -6.94 0.33 -16.09
C ARG A 160 -6.19 0.39 -17.42
N HIS A 161 -5.20 1.25 -17.50
CA HIS A 161 -4.48 1.53 -18.73
C HIS A 161 -3.49 0.44 -19.09
N PHE A 162 -3.02 -0.34 -18.10
CA PHE A 162 -1.96 -1.32 -18.30
C PHE A 162 -2.44 -2.77 -18.17
N ALA A 163 -3.57 -3.00 -17.51
CA ALA A 163 -4.16 -4.33 -17.31
C ALA A 163 -4.34 -5.10 -18.64
N GLY A 164 -3.79 -6.31 -18.73
CA GLY A 164 -3.92 -7.17 -19.91
C GLY A 164 -3.24 -6.68 -21.19
N LYS A 165 -2.51 -5.55 -21.13
CA LYS A 165 -1.77 -5.02 -22.28
C LYS A 165 -0.32 -5.49 -22.33
N GLU A 166 0.27 -5.47 -23.51
CA GLU A 166 1.70 -5.74 -23.66
C GLU A 166 2.55 -4.63 -23.01
N LEU A 167 3.74 -5.01 -22.54
CA LEU A 167 4.70 -4.09 -21.95
C LEU A 167 5.28 -3.17 -23.04
N THR A 168 5.37 -1.88 -22.75
CA THR A 168 6.05 -0.91 -23.62
C THR A 168 7.53 -0.79 -23.26
N ALA A 169 8.31 -0.09 -24.09
CA ALA A 169 9.75 0.12 -23.87
C ALA A 169 10.11 0.88 -22.57
N ASP A 170 9.13 1.58 -21.97
CA ASP A 170 9.34 2.35 -20.73
C ASP A 170 9.36 1.48 -19.47
N TRP A 171 8.82 0.26 -19.56
CA TRP A 171 8.79 -0.70 -18.46
C TRP A 171 10.18 -1.28 -18.19
N THR A 172 10.52 -1.39 -16.91
CA THR A 172 11.69 -2.14 -16.46
C THR A 172 11.24 -3.53 -16.05
N THR A 173 11.97 -4.57 -16.45
CA THR A 173 11.65 -5.97 -16.08
C THR A 173 12.87 -6.62 -15.44
N GLU A 174 12.63 -7.33 -14.34
CA GLU A 174 13.63 -8.12 -13.63
C GLU A 174 13.06 -9.51 -13.34
N VAL A 175 13.84 -10.55 -13.63
CA VAL A 175 13.56 -11.92 -13.18
C VAL A 175 14.44 -12.17 -11.97
N MET A 176 13.83 -12.51 -10.84
CA MET A 176 14.55 -12.63 -9.58
C MET A 176 13.93 -13.67 -8.65
N ASP A 177 14.79 -14.22 -7.80
CA ASP A 177 14.34 -14.80 -6.54
C ASP A 177 14.04 -13.66 -5.57
N PHE A 178 12.92 -13.73 -4.88
CA PHE A 178 12.52 -12.74 -3.90
C PHE A 178 12.11 -13.40 -2.59
N THR A 179 12.17 -12.60 -1.54
CA THR A 179 11.66 -12.96 -0.21
C THR A 179 10.47 -12.10 0.17
N THR A 180 10.54 -10.80 -0.14
CA THR A 180 9.45 -9.87 0.08
C THR A 180 9.40 -8.84 -1.05
N ILE A 181 8.18 -8.51 -1.48
CA ILE A 181 7.87 -7.37 -2.34
C ILE A 181 6.71 -6.62 -1.66
N LEU A 182 6.88 -5.33 -1.51
CA LEU A 182 5.91 -4.41 -0.94
C LEU A 182 5.60 -3.33 -1.98
N LEU A 183 4.32 -3.03 -2.14
CA LEU A 183 3.86 -1.79 -2.77
C LEU A 183 3.12 -0.99 -1.71
N MET A 184 3.60 0.21 -1.42
CA MET A 184 3.02 1.07 -0.39
C MET A 184 2.38 2.30 -1.04
N ASN A 185 1.12 2.58 -0.69
CA ASN A 185 0.40 3.79 -1.09
C ASN A 185 0.56 4.91 -0.05
N VAL A 186 0.77 4.54 1.20
CA VAL A 186 0.94 5.47 2.33
C VAL A 186 2.20 5.11 3.14
N PRO A 187 2.70 6.02 4.00
CA PRO A 187 4.04 5.84 4.59
C PRO A 187 4.17 4.71 5.62
N TRP A 188 3.09 4.39 6.32
CA TRP A 188 3.12 3.47 7.46
C TRP A 188 2.49 2.13 7.08
N ILE A 189 3.17 1.05 7.48
CA ILE A 189 2.73 -0.36 7.36
C ILE A 189 2.01 -0.82 8.64
N SER A 190 2.23 -0.12 9.75
CA SER A 190 1.56 -0.36 11.03
C SER A 190 1.61 0.91 11.88
N MET A 191 1.14 0.87 13.13
CA MET A 191 1.18 2.05 14.02
C MET A 191 2.61 2.52 14.33
N ASP A 192 3.56 1.59 14.42
CA ASP A 192 4.97 1.85 14.71
C ASP A 192 5.90 1.64 13.50
N GLY A 193 5.45 0.92 12.46
CA GLY A 193 6.24 0.58 11.28
C GLY A 193 6.17 1.65 10.20
N TRP A 194 7.26 2.39 10.02
CA TRP A 194 7.39 3.40 8.98
C TRP A 194 8.17 2.84 7.80
N ALA A 195 7.51 2.12 6.89
CA ALA A 195 8.19 1.41 5.80
C ALA A 195 8.50 2.30 4.59
N SER A 196 7.67 3.30 4.31
CA SER A 196 7.65 4.01 3.03
C SER A 196 7.77 5.52 3.20
N PRO A 197 8.97 6.05 3.48
CA PRO A 197 9.14 7.47 3.80
C PRO A 197 8.79 8.39 2.63
N PHE A 198 8.84 7.91 1.39
CA PHE A 198 8.57 8.68 0.18
C PHE A 198 7.13 8.53 -0.35
N ALA A 199 6.28 7.79 0.37
CA ALA A 199 4.89 7.62 0.01
C ALA A 199 4.14 8.94 0.26
N SER A 200 3.27 9.29 -0.68
CA SER A 200 2.41 10.46 -0.58
C SER A 200 1.02 10.05 -1.01
N ASN A 201 0.02 10.57 -0.33
CA ASN A 201 -1.36 10.18 -0.52
C ASN A 201 -1.94 10.58 -1.89
N ASP A 202 -1.25 11.40 -2.69
CA ASP A 202 -1.86 12.08 -3.85
C ASP A 202 -0.92 12.32 -5.05
N ASP A 203 0.22 11.62 -5.11
CA ASP A 203 1.25 11.81 -6.13
C ASP A 203 1.06 10.96 -7.40
N GLY A 204 0.17 9.96 -7.35
CA GLY A 204 -0.21 9.08 -8.43
C GLY A 204 0.66 7.85 -8.61
N GLY A 205 1.51 7.53 -7.64
CA GLY A 205 2.39 6.36 -7.65
C GLY A 205 2.33 5.54 -6.36
N LEU A 206 2.95 4.37 -6.41
CA LEU A 206 3.20 3.48 -5.28
C LEU A 206 4.69 3.40 -5.04
N ASP A 207 5.09 3.27 -3.79
CA ASP A 207 6.46 2.97 -3.42
C ASP A 207 6.66 1.44 -3.50
N LEU A 208 7.43 1.00 -4.49
CA LEU A 208 7.87 -0.38 -4.65
C LEU A 208 9.14 -0.60 -3.82
N ILE A 209 9.06 -1.49 -2.85
CA ILE A 209 10.17 -1.90 -2.00
C ILE A 209 10.33 -3.41 -2.13
N TYR A 210 11.51 -3.88 -2.49
CA TYR A 210 11.75 -5.32 -2.58
C TYR A 210 13.17 -5.69 -2.22
N SER A 211 13.33 -6.95 -1.81
CA SER A 211 14.64 -7.56 -1.61
C SER A 211 14.72 -8.91 -2.31
N ASN A 212 15.75 -9.04 -3.14
CA ASN A 212 16.20 -10.32 -3.69
C ASN A 212 17.19 -11.04 -2.75
N LYS A 213 17.43 -10.48 -1.56
CA LYS A 213 18.30 -11.07 -0.54
C LYS A 213 17.43 -11.73 0.53
N GLY A 214 17.42 -13.07 0.55
CA GLY A 214 16.75 -13.81 1.63
C GLY A 214 17.59 -13.88 2.90
N ARG A 215 17.89 -12.73 3.52
CA ARG A 215 18.58 -12.61 4.81
C ARG A 215 17.53 -12.40 5.92
N PRO A 216 17.28 -13.40 6.77
CA PRO A 216 16.26 -13.35 7.82
C PRO A 216 16.33 -12.11 8.72
N GLU A 217 17.53 -11.65 9.07
CA GLU A 217 17.76 -10.51 9.96
C GLU A 217 17.24 -9.21 9.33
N LEU A 218 17.48 -9.02 8.03
CA LEU A 218 17.01 -7.84 7.30
C LEU A 218 15.48 -7.80 7.20
N GLN A 219 14.85 -8.97 7.09
CA GLN A 219 13.40 -9.11 7.04
C GLN A 219 12.77 -8.87 8.42
N ALA A 220 13.43 -9.32 9.49
CA ALA A 220 13.04 -9.02 10.86
C ALA A 220 13.10 -7.52 11.14
N MET A 221 14.17 -6.85 10.69
CA MET A 221 14.38 -5.41 10.88
C MET A 221 13.35 -4.58 10.12
N LEU A 222 12.94 -4.99 8.91
CA LEU A 222 11.87 -4.31 8.16
C LEU A 222 10.55 -4.24 8.96
N LEU A 223 10.25 -5.25 9.77
CA LEU A 223 9.04 -5.32 10.59
C LEU A 223 9.21 -4.72 12.00
N ALA A 224 10.43 -4.75 12.53
CA ALA A 224 10.72 -4.36 13.92
C ALA A 224 11.11 -2.89 14.07
N GLU A 225 11.45 -2.19 12.99
CA GLU A 225 12.01 -0.84 13.07
C GLU A 225 10.98 0.29 13.01
N ARG A 226 11.27 1.30 13.84
CA ARG A 226 10.55 2.58 13.91
C ARG A 226 11.04 3.59 12.87
N GLU A 227 12.14 3.27 12.20
CA GLU A 227 12.73 4.02 11.10
C GLU A 227 12.58 3.21 9.81
N PRO A 228 12.67 3.83 8.62
CA PRO A 228 12.45 3.15 7.36
C PRO A 228 13.70 2.35 6.99
N TYR A 229 13.81 1.16 7.59
CA TYR A 229 14.98 0.29 7.47
C TYR A 229 15.41 0.09 6.02
N ALA A 230 14.45 -0.20 5.13
CA ALA A 230 14.70 -0.40 3.71
C ALA A 230 15.32 0.84 3.04
N ALA A 231 14.83 2.04 3.35
CA ALA A 231 15.36 3.29 2.80
C ALA A 231 16.78 3.59 3.30
N ASN A 232 17.13 3.11 4.50
CA ASN A 232 18.47 3.27 5.09
C ASN A 232 19.46 2.17 4.67
N HIS A 233 19.01 1.12 3.97
CA HIS A 233 19.83 -0.02 3.54
C HIS A 233 19.69 -0.30 2.04
N PRO A 234 20.10 0.64 1.17
CA PRO A 234 19.89 0.56 -0.29
C PRO A 234 20.67 -0.55 -0.98
N ASP A 235 21.72 -1.07 -0.35
CA ASP A 235 22.41 -2.26 -0.84
C ASP A 235 21.54 -3.51 -0.73
N ASP A 236 20.64 -3.55 0.25
CA ASP A 236 19.84 -4.72 0.63
C ASP A 236 18.39 -4.66 0.13
N TYR A 237 17.84 -3.46 0.02
CA TYR A 237 16.50 -3.19 -0.50
C TYR A 237 16.57 -2.24 -1.68
N LYS A 238 15.82 -2.56 -2.72
CA LYS A 238 15.61 -1.67 -3.87
C LYS A 238 14.30 -0.92 -3.66
N PHE A 239 14.32 0.36 -4.00
CA PHE A 239 13.19 1.27 -3.84
C PHE A 239 12.90 1.96 -5.18
N HIS A 240 11.64 1.95 -5.61
CA HIS A 240 11.20 2.68 -6.81
C HIS A 240 9.83 3.32 -6.62
N LYS A 241 9.62 4.52 -7.17
CA LYS A 241 8.28 5.10 -7.32
C LYS A 241 7.66 4.65 -8.63
N VAL A 242 6.55 3.91 -8.57
CA VAL A 242 5.97 3.21 -9.72
C VAL A 242 4.53 3.62 -9.97
N LYS A 243 4.16 3.77 -11.24
CA LYS A 243 2.77 3.99 -11.66
C LYS A 243 1.98 2.68 -11.73
N ALA A 244 2.65 1.64 -12.22
CA ALA A 244 2.06 0.33 -12.42
C ALA A 244 3.11 -0.77 -12.27
N LEU A 245 2.66 -1.97 -11.91
CA LEU A 245 3.48 -3.15 -11.72
C LEU A 245 2.76 -4.38 -12.27
N LYS A 246 3.48 -5.25 -12.97
CA LYS A 246 3.05 -6.60 -13.32
C LYS A 246 3.97 -7.57 -12.61
N PHE A 247 3.37 -8.52 -11.91
CA PHE A 247 4.08 -9.55 -11.20
C PHE A 247 3.56 -10.90 -11.66
N GLU A 248 4.48 -11.81 -11.97
CA GLU A 248 4.17 -13.19 -12.30
C GLU A 248 5.12 -14.14 -11.57
N TYR A 249 4.55 -15.09 -10.84
CA TYR A 249 5.28 -16.25 -10.36
C TYR A 249 5.77 -17.09 -11.54
N THR A 250 7.08 -17.32 -11.61
CA THR A 250 7.65 -18.23 -12.61
C THR A 250 7.10 -19.64 -12.42
N THR A 251 7.04 -20.08 -11.16
CA THR A 251 6.33 -21.27 -10.71
C THR A 251 5.46 -20.88 -9.53
N LEU A 252 4.16 -21.11 -9.64
CA LEU A 252 3.24 -20.86 -8.54
C LEU A 252 3.58 -21.78 -7.35
N PRO A 253 3.83 -21.26 -6.14
CA PRO A 253 4.12 -22.09 -4.98
C PRO A 253 2.96 -23.07 -4.70
N GLU A 254 3.24 -24.26 -4.16
CA GLU A 254 2.17 -25.19 -3.76
C GLU A 254 1.53 -24.80 -2.42
N ALA A 255 2.30 -24.14 -1.55
CA ALA A 255 1.87 -23.61 -0.27
C ALA A 255 2.42 -22.20 -0.12
N GLY A 256 1.65 -21.28 0.46
CA GLY A 256 2.01 -19.86 0.47
C GLY A 256 1.60 -19.11 -0.78
N GLY A 257 2.37 -18.07 -1.13
CA GLY A 257 2.21 -17.34 -2.38
C GLY A 257 0.89 -16.58 -2.50
N LYS A 258 0.19 -16.38 -1.37
CA LYS A 258 -1.03 -15.59 -1.33
C LYS A 258 -0.69 -14.12 -1.52
N ILE A 259 -1.55 -13.41 -2.23
CA ILE A 259 -1.44 -11.97 -2.35
C ILE A 259 -2.22 -11.35 -1.21
N ASN A 260 -1.60 -10.43 -0.48
CA ASN A 260 -2.27 -9.64 0.55
C ASN A 260 -2.44 -8.21 0.02
N VAL A 261 -3.67 -7.69 0.10
CA VAL A 261 -3.99 -6.29 -0.23
C VAL A 261 -4.68 -5.64 0.95
N ASP A 262 -4.10 -4.58 1.50
CA ASP A 262 -4.60 -3.87 2.70
C ASP A 262 -4.88 -4.77 3.92
N GLY A 263 -4.19 -5.90 4.06
CA GLY A 263 -4.41 -6.91 5.10
C GLY A 263 -5.37 -8.04 4.72
N GLU A 264 -5.97 -7.99 3.53
CA GLU A 264 -6.97 -8.95 3.07
C GLU A 264 -6.39 -10.01 2.12
N ASP A 265 -6.83 -11.27 2.29
CA ASP A 265 -6.39 -12.40 1.46
C ASP A 265 -7.03 -12.35 0.08
N MET A 266 -6.21 -12.06 -0.93
CA MET A 266 -6.65 -12.06 -2.33
C MET A 266 -6.61 -13.42 -2.99
N GLY A 267 -6.23 -14.47 -2.28
CA GLY A 267 -6.11 -15.82 -2.80
C GLY A 267 -4.78 -16.06 -3.53
N HIS A 268 -4.74 -17.19 -4.23
CA HIS A 268 -3.52 -17.70 -4.85
C HIS A 268 -3.57 -17.48 -6.36
N HIS A 269 -2.85 -16.46 -6.84
CA HIS A 269 -2.82 -16.12 -8.26
C HIS A 269 -1.40 -16.20 -8.82
N LYS A 270 -1.27 -16.76 -10.02
CA LYS A 270 0.01 -16.82 -10.74
C LYS A 270 0.54 -15.44 -11.10
N SER A 271 -0.35 -14.51 -11.44
CA SER A 271 0.03 -13.15 -11.79
C SER A 271 -0.96 -12.13 -11.24
N ILE A 272 -0.44 -10.94 -10.99
CA ILE A 272 -1.22 -9.75 -10.66
C ILE A 272 -0.72 -8.55 -11.45
N GLU A 273 -1.63 -7.62 -11.73
CA GLU A 273 -1.31 -6.32 -12.31
C GLU A 273 -1.85 -5.21 -11.41
N VAL A 274 -0.96 -4.32 -10.97
CA VAL A 274 -1.26 -3.22 -10.06
C VAL A 274 -1.13 -1.90 -10.82
N GLU A 275 -2.08 -0.98 -10.65
CA GLU A 275 -2.05 0.37 -11.24
C GLU A 275 -2.55 1.40 -10.24
N SER A 276 -1.78 2.47 -10.02
CA SER A 276 -2.19 3.58 -9.15
C SER A 276 -3.15 4.54 -9.88
N HIS A 277 -4.22 4.97 -9.20
CA HIS A 277 -5.21 5.93 -9.68
C HIS A 277 -5.14 7.20 -8.84
N ARG A 278 -4.62 8.26 -9.47
CA ARG A 278 -4.31 9.50 -8.79
C ARG A 278 -5.57 10.23 -8.32
N LYS A 279 -5.62 10.62 -7.04
CA LYS A 279 -6.69 11.40 -6.39
C LYS A 279 -8.08 10.81 -6.65
N LEU A 280 -8.17 9.47 -6.65
CA LEU A 280 -9.41 8.79 -7.03
C LEU A 280 -10.52 9.03 -6.03
N MET A 281 -10.18 9.02 -4.74
CA MET A 281 -11.12 9.17 -3.62
C MET A 281 -10.67 10.26 -2.66
N SER A 282 -11.45 10.50 -1.60
CA SER A 282 -11.11 11.49 -0.58
C SER A 282 -11.34 10.95 0.82
N PHE A 283 -10.43 11.29 1.72
CA PHE A 283 -10.50 10.91 3.13
C PHE A 283 -10.68 12.14 4.00
N LEU A 284 -11.33 11.98 5.14
CA LEU A 284 -11.41 13.00 6.18
C LEU A 284 -10.15 12.92 7.05
N ALA A 285 -9.39 14.01 7.10
CA ALA A 285 -8.14 14.09 7.85
C ALA A 285 -8.04 15.40 8.65
N PRO A 286 -7.15 15.50 9.65
CA PRO A 286 -6.90 16.77 10.33
C PRO A 286 -6.49 17.88 9.36
N LYS A 287 -6.93 19.13 9.59
CA LYS A 287 -6.44 20.29 8.80
C LYS A 287 -4.94 20.53 8.96
N SER A 288 -4.40 20.14 10.11
CA SER A 288 -2.97 20.22 10.42
C SER A 288 -2.16 19.09 9.82
N LEU A 289 -2.78 18.12 9.13
CA LEU A 289 -2.06 17.02 8.51
C LEU A 289 -1.07 17.59 7.50
N VAL A 290 0.20 17.58 7.89
CA VAL A 290 1.32 17.86 7.01
C VAL A 290 1.99 16.52 6.78
N LEU A 291 1.56 15.82 5.73
CA LEU A 291 2.31 14.65 5.30
C LEU A 291 3.74 15.10 5.00
N PRO A 292 4.75 14.47 5.59
CA PRO A 292 6.12 14.83 5.28
C PRO A 292 6.33 14.54 3.80
N LYS A 293 6.49 15.60 3.01
CA LYS A 293 6.81 15.49 1.59
C LYS A 293 8.30 15.21 1.48
N TYR A 294 8.71 13.99 1.81
CA TYR A 294 10.03 13.54 1.42
C TYR A 294 10.01 13.45 -0.11
N ALA A 295 10.82 14.29 -0.76
CA ALA A 295 10.94 14.25 -2.20
C ALA A 295 11.50 12.88 -2.61
N TRP A 296 10.91 12.30 -3.65
CA TRP A 296 11.51 11.15 -4.31
C TRP A 296 12.95 11.51 -4.73
N PRO A 297 13.98 10.75 -4.29
CA PRO A 297 15.35 11.10 -4.63
C PRO A 297 15.59 10.88 -6.13
N PRO A 298 16.23 11.81 -6.84
CA PRO A 298 16.61 11.60 -8.24
C PRO A 298 17.61 10.44 -8.36
N HIS A 299 17.49 9.67 -9.44
CA HIS A 299 18.13 8.36 -9.71
C HIS A 299 19.66 8.20 -9.51
N ASN A 300 20.39 9.23 -9.03
CA ASN A 300 21.85 9.23 -8.88
C ASN A 300 22.38 9.88 -7.60
N GLU A 301 21.54 10.36 -6.69
CA GLU A 301 22.02 10.87 -5.40
C GLU A 301 21.87 9.79 -4.33
N MET A 302 22.96 9.54 -3.58
CA MET A 302 22.89 8.73 -2.35
C MET A 302 21.67 9.20 -1.56
N TYR A 303 20.79 8.26 -1.18
CA TYR A 303 19.71 8.52 -0.23
C TYR A 303 20.26 9.42 0.87
N PRO A 304 19.67 10.60 1.11
CA PRO A 304 20.22 11.56 2.06
C PRO A 304 20.45 10.85 3.40
N LEU A 305 21.55 11.23 4.07
CA LEU A 305 21.93 10.81 5.44
C LEU A 305 20.72 10.36 6.26
N ALA A 306 20.67 9.07 6.61
CA ALA A 306 19.65 8.39 7.41
C ALA A 306 18.26 9.07 7.43
N VAL A 307 17.30 8.54 6.69
CA VAL A 307 15.91 9.01 6.77
C VAL A 307 15.39 8.71 8.17
N ARG A 308 15.25 9.76 8.99
CA ARG A 308 14.73 9.70 10.36
C ARG A 308 13.38 10.38 10.47
N ARG A 309 12.60 9.98 11.47
CA ARG A 309 11.27 10.56 11.71
C ARG A 309 11.42 12.05 12.03
N PRO A 310 10.49 12.92 11.59
CA PRO A 310 10.52 14.34 11.93
C PRO A 310 10.55 14.61 13.46
N SER A 311 9.95 13.73 14.26
CA SER A 311 9.98 13.81 15.73
C SER A 311 11.37 13.55 16.34
N ASP A 312 12.25 12.87 15.62
CA ASP A 312 13.55 12.41 16.10
C ASP A 312 14.68 13.40 15.70
N VAL A 313 14.33 14.47 14.96
CA VAL A 313 15.26 15.54 14.53
C VAL A 313 15.24 16.74 15.50
N SER A 314 14.32 16.79 16.47
CA SER A 314 14.16 17.95 17.37
C SER A 314 14.96 17.89 18.68
N THR A 315 16.13 17.25 18.71
CA THR A 315 17.00 17.27 19.90
C THR A 315 18.49 17.28 19.60
N VAL A 316 18.99 18.24 18.80
CA VAL A 316 20.39 18.73 18.78
C VAL A 316 20.35 20.07 18.03
N ASP A 317 20.71 21.27 18.49
CA ASP A 317 21.40 21.80 19.68
C ASP A 317 20.92 23.28 19.89
N PRO A 318 21.21 23.92 21.04
CA PRO A 318 20.67 25.22 21.47
C PRO A 318 21.14 26.46 20.70
#